data_AF-A0A3Q3N2N6-F1
#
_entry.id   AF-A0A3Q3N2N6-F1
#
_cell.length_a   1.000
_cell.length_b   1.000
_cell.length_c   1.000
_cell.angle_alpha   90.00
_cell.angle_beta   90.00
_cell.angle_gamma   90.00
#
_symmetry.space_group_name_H-M   'P 1'
#
loop_
_entity.id
_entity.type
_entity.pdbx_description
1 polymer ?
#
loop_
_entity_poly.entity_id
_entity_poly.type
_entity_poly.pdbx_seq_one_letter_code
_entity_poly.pdbx_strand_id
1 'polypeptide(L)'
;VLTNLSSVLSVLLCRSFILLGEHDRMLRALMDTNHQLLQQVAQLTDQMRIRSCLRDTPVPDPSPYSGEPDKCRSFIFQCTNVFKARPSSFSTDLSKLLFFSGLLRDEALTWVNDITVKNRYPLPLLTSAFEILQGAVVFTKLDLRSAYHLIRVREGDEWKTAFKTP
;
A
#
# COMPACT_ATOMS: atom_id res chain seq x y z
N VAL A 1 16.06 -59.78 -15.29
CA VAL A 1 16.52 -58.53 -14.61
C VAL A 1 15.78 -57.30 -15.12
N LEU A 2 15.66 -57.09 -16.44
CA LEU A 2 14.98 -55.93 -17.05
C LEU A 2 13.46 -55.81 -16.72
N THR A 3 12.75 -56.93 -16.55
CA THR A 3 11.32 -56.96 -16.19
C THR A 3 11.03 -56.48 -14.76
N ASN A 4 11.98 -56.67 -13.84
CA ASN A 4 11.88 -56.15 -12.46
C ASN A 4 12.15 -54.64 -12.40
N LEU A 5 13.00 -54.12 -13.28
CA LEU A 5 13.32 -52.69 -13.30
C LEU A 5 12.13 -51.86 -13.85
N SER A 6 11.49 -52.35 -14.91
CA SER A 6 10.32 -51.70 -15.51
C SER A 6 9.11 -51.64 -14.57
N SER A 7 8.86 -52.72 -13.82
CA SER A 7 7.77 -52.77 -12.83
C SER A 7 8.05 -51.86 -11.62
N VAL A 8 9.28 -51.82 -11.10
CA VAL A 8 9.67 -50.90 -10.03
C VAL A 8 9.57 -49.43 -10.48
N LEU A 9 10.02 -49.11 -11.71
CA LEU A 9 9.92 -47.75 -12.25
C LEU A 9 8.45 -47.33 -12.46
N SER A 10 7.60 -48.25 -12.93
CA SER A 10 6.16 -48.01 -13.07
C SER A 10 5.48 -47.70 -11.74
N VAL A 11 5.79 -48.46 -10.68
CA VAL A 11 5.26 -48.23 -9.33
C VAL A 11 5.74 -46.89 -8.77
N LEU A 12 7.02 -46.55 -8.95
CA LEU A 12 7.57 -45.26 -8.48
C LEU A 12 6.95 -44.07 -9.22
N LEU A 13 6.81 -44.15 -10.55
CA LEU A 13 6.16 -43.11 -11.35
C LEU A 13 4.69 -42.95 -10.97
N CYS A 14 3.98 -44.05 -10.75
CA CYS A 14 2.57 -44.03 -10.31
C CYS A 14 2.44 -43.37 -8.93
N ARG A 15 3.34 -43.68 -7.99
CA ARG A 15 3.38 -43.09 -6.66
C ARG A 15 3.70 -41.60 -6.69
N SER A 16 4.68 -41.19 -7.50
CA SER A 16 5.01 -39.77 -7.71
C SER A 16 3.87 -38.99 -8.36
N PHE A 17 3.16 -39.57 -9.32
CA PHE A 17 2.02 -38.93 -9.98
C PHE A 17 0.85 -38.73 -9.01
N ILE A 18 0.56 -39.71 -8.15
CA ILE A 18 -0.45 -39.59 -7.09
C ILE A 18 -0.08 -38.46 -6.13
N LEU A 19 1.19 -38.41 -5.69
CA LEU A 19 1.68 -37.41 -4.74
C LEU A 19 1.64 -35.98 -5.34
N LEU A 20 1.97 -35.84 -6.63
CA LEU A 20 1.79 -34.58 -7.36
C LEU A 20 0.32 -34.18 -7.47
N GLY A 21 -0.58 -35.13 -7.71
CA GLY A 21 -2.02 -34.89 -7.73
C GLY A 21 -2.58 -34.46 -6.36
N GLU A 22 -2.04 -35.00 -5.27
CA GLU A 22 -2.40 -34.59 -3.90
C GLU A 22 -1.90 -33.18 -3.58
N HIS A 23 -0.66 -32.86 -3.95
CA HIS A 23 -0.11 -31.51 -3.78
C HIS A 23 -0.88 -30.46 -4.59
N ASP A 24 -1.26 -30.78 -5.84
CA ASP A 24 -2.04 -29.87 -6.67
C ASP A 24 -3.44 -29.62 -6.08
N ARG A 25 -4.08 -30.66 -5.51
CA ARG A 25 -5.34 -30.51 -4.76
C ARG A 25 -5.17 -29.65 -3.51
N MET A 26 -4.09 -29.86 -2.76
CA MET A 26 -3.80 -29.07 -1.57
C MET A 26 -3.53 -27.60 -1.90
N LEU A 27 -2.80 -27.32 -3.00
CA LEU A 27 -2.58 -25.96 -3.50
C LEU A 27 -3.89 -25.29 -3.92
N ARG A 28 -4.77 -25.99 -4.64
CA ARG A 28 -6.09 -25.46 -4.99
C ARG A 28 -6.93 -25.14 -3.76
N ALA A 29 -6.96 -26.04 -2.78
CA ALA A 29 -7.67 -25.80 -1.52
C ALA A 29 -7.10 -24.59 -0.76
N LEU A 30 -5.76 -24.44 -0.74
CA LEU A 30 -5.11 -23.27 -0.14
C LEU A 30 -5.45 -21.98 -0.89
N MET A 31 -5.48 -22.01 -2.22
CA MET A 31 -5.88 -20.87 -3.04
C MET A 31 -7.34 -20.48 -2.81
N ASP A 32 -8.24 -21.47 -2.72
CA ASP A 32 -9.66 -21.25 -2.44
C ASP A 32 -9.86 -20.62 -1.06
N THR A 33 -9.20 -21.16 -0.02
CA THR A 33 -9.26 -20.58 1.34
C THR A 33 -8.70 -19.16 1.39
N ASN A 34 -7.60 -18.87 0.69
CA ASN A 34 -7.07 -17.51 0.58
C ASN A 34 -8.05 -16.58 -0.14
N HIS A 35 -8.69 -17.03 -1.21
CA HIS A 35 -9.71 -16.24 -1.90
C HIS A 35 -10.90 -15.93 -0.98
N GLN A 36 -11.33 -16.93 -0.19
CA GLN A 36 -12.42 -16.80 0.76
C GLN A 36 -12.08 -15.84 1.90
N LEU A 37 -10.86 -15.92 2.45
CA LEU A 37 -10.36 -14.98 3.46
C LEU A 37 -10.29 -13.55 2.91
N LEU A 38 -9.80 -13.37 1.68
CA LEU A 38 -9.74 -12.06 1.02
C LEU A 38 -11.15 -11.46 0.84
N GLN A 39 -12.15 -12.27 0.47
CA GLN A 39 -13.53 -11.84 0.40
C GLN A 39 -14.12 -11.46 1.77
N GLN A 40 -13.82 -12.23 2.81
CA GLN A 40 -14.26 -11.92 4.17
C GLN A 40 -13.66 -10.62 4.69
N VAL A 41 -12.36 -10.39 4.46
CA VAL A 41 -11.69 -9.13 4.80
C VAL A 41 -12.32 -7.97 4.03
N ALA A 42 -12.63 -8.14 2.74
CA ALA A 42 -13.29 -7.11 1.95
C ALA A 42 -14.69 -6.77 2.51
N GLN A 43 -15.50 -7.78 2.86
CA GLN A 43 -16.81 -7.57 3.47
C GLN A 43 -16.73 -6.89 4.84
N LEU A 44 -15.80 -7.30 5.70
CA LEU A 44 -15.58 -6.67 7.02
C LEU A 44 -15.10 -5.22 6.85
N THR A 45 -14.21 -4.97 5.89
CA THR A 45 -13.73 -3.61 5.56
C THR A 45 -14.88 -2.72 5.09
N ASP A 46 -15.79 -3.24 4.27
CA ASP A 46 -16.94 -2.50 3.78
C ASP A 46 -18.01 -2.28 4.87
N GLN A 47 -18.20 -3.26 5.77
CA GLN A 47 -19.03 -3.10 6.96
C GLN A 47 -18.51 -2.02 7.91
N MET A 48 -17.18 -1.91 8.08
CA MET A 48 -16.60 -0.78 8.83
C MET A 48 -16.79 0.56 8.11
N ARG A 49 -16.80 0.55 6.77
CA ARG A 49 -17.01 1.74 5.93
C ARG A 49 -18.44 2.29 6.01
N ILE A 50 -19.45 1.42 6.13
CA ILE A 50 -20.87 1.82 6.25
C ILE A 50 -21.16 2.58 7.56
N ARG A 51 -20.36 2.38 8.63
CA ARG A 51 -20.49 3.15 9.88
C ARG A 51 -19.95 4.58 9.82
N SER A 52 -19.22 4.97 8.77
CA SER A 52 -18.53 6.27 8.70
C SER A 52 -19.13 7.27 7.70
N CYS A 53 -20.46 7.26 7.49
CA CYS A 53 -21.16 8.31 6.73
C CYS A 53 -21.16 9.66 7.48
N LEU A 54 -19.98 10.12 7.91
CA LEU A 54 -19.76 11.46 8.41
C LEU A 54 -19.74 12.38 7.20
N ARG A 55 -20.83 13.15 7.02
CA ARG A 55 -20.91 14.18 5.98
C ARG A 55 -19.93 15.30 6.31
N ASP A 56 -19.17 15.73 5.32
CA ASP A 56 -18.24 16.83 5.45
C ASP A 56 -19.00 18.14 5.71
N THR A 57 -18.55 18.88 6.72
CA THR A 57 -19.05 20.22 7.04
C THR A 57 -18.17 21.25 6.34
N PRO A 58 -18.74 22.23 5.60
CA PRO A 58 -17.98 23.31 5.01
C PRO A 58 -17.36 24.18 6.12
N VAL A 59 -16.03 24.28 6.10
CA VAL A 59 -15.24 25.15 6.98
C VAL A 59 -14.20 25.87 6.13
N PRO A 60 -13.71 27.05 6.51
CA PRO A 60 -12.63 27.70 5.75
C PRO A 60 -11.33 26.90 5.88
N ASP A 61 -10.55 26.86 4.80
CA ASP A 61 -9.21 26.27 4.82
C ASP A 61 -8.23 27.21 5.57
N PRO A 62 -7.19 26.66 6.23
CA PRO A 62 -6.18 27.46 6.93
C PRO A 62 -5.38 28.30 5.94
N SER A 63 -4.85 29.43 6.40
CA SER A 63 -3.83 30.15 5.63
C SER A 63 -2.54 29.33 5.54
N PRO A 64 -1.76 29.45 4.45
CA PRO A 64 -0.44 28.85 4.35
C PRO A 64 0.47 29.28 5.52
N TYR A 65 1.37 28.38 5.94
CA TYR A 65 2.27 28.58 7.06
C TYR A 65 3.72 28.72 6.57
N SER A 66 4.35 29.85 6.84
CA SER A 66 5.71 30.16 6.36
C SER A 66 6.81 29.84 7.37
N GLY A 67 6.48 29.52 8.63
CA GLY A 67 7.45 29.12 9.65
C GLY A 67 7.44 29.97 10.92
N GLU A 68 6.47 30.86 11.12
CA GLU A 68 6.50 31.71 12.32
C GLU A 68 6.19 30.90 13.59
N PRO A 69 7.08 30.86 14.60
CA PRO A 69 6.90 30.02 15.79
C PRO A 69 5.60 30.33 16.56
N ASP A 70 5.26 31.61 16.70
CA ASP A 70 4.08 32.07 17.45
C ASP A 70 2.76 31.64 16.81
N LYS A 71 2.76 31.39 15.49
CA LYS A 71 1.56 30.99 14.73
C LYS A 71 1.42 29.47 14.61
N CYS A 72 2.47 28.71 14.89
CA CYS A 72 2.51 27.26 14.70
C CYS A 72 1.33 26.55 15.37
N ARG A 73 1.06 26.87 16.65
CA ARG A 73 -0.02 26.26 17.42
C ARG A 73 -1.40 26.57 16.84
N SER A 74 -1.62 27.81 16.40
CA SER A 74 -2.89 28.23 15.77
C SER A 74 -3.10 27.53 14.43
N PHE A 75 -2.05 27.45 13.61
CA PHE A 75 -2.06 26.75 12.33
C PHE A 75 -2.40 25.25 12.50
N ILE A 76 -1.75 24.55 13.44
CA ILE A 76 -2.04 23.13 13.73
C ILE A 76 -3.49 22.96 14.19
N PHE A 77 -3.99 23.87 15.02
CA PHE A 77 -5.39 23.85 15.47
C PHE A 77 -6.37 24.02 14.30
N GLN A 78 -6.12 24.96 13.39
CA GLN A 78 -6.94 25.16 12.19
C GLN A 78 -6.95 23.90 11.29
N CYS A 79 -5.79 23.29 11.02
CA CYS A 79 -5.71 22.04 10.27
C CYS A 79 -6.50 20.92 10.96
N THR A 80 -6.37 20.80 12.28
CA THR A 80 -7.09 19.78 13.07
C THR A 80 -8.61 19.97 12.96
N ASN A 81 -9.10 21.21 12.93
CA ASN A 81 -10.52 21.49 12.78
C ASN A 81 -11.03 21.10 11.39
N VAL A 82 -10.24 21.34 10.33
CA VAL A 82 -10.60 20.90 8.98
C VAL A 82 -10.70 19.37 8.90
N PHE A 83 -9.75 18.65 9.49
CA PHE A 83 -9.78 17.18 9.50
C PHE A 83 -11.00 16.61 10.25
N LYS A 84 -11.38 17.24 11.37
CA LYS A 84 -12.58 16.86 12.13
C LYS A 84 -13.87 17.21 11.40
N ALA A 85 -13.90 18.35 10.71
CA ALA A 85 -15.06 18.81 9.96
C ALA A 85 -15.28 18.02 8.67
N ARG A 86 -14.21 17.49 8.06
CA ARG A 86 -14.24 16.78 6.77
C ARG A 86 -13.65 15.37 6.83
N PRO A 87 -14.17 14.49 7.70
CA PRO A 87 -13.58 13.17 7.95
C PRO A 87 -13.64 12.23 6.75
N SER A 88 -14.58 12.44 5.80
CA SER A 88 -14.63 11.61 4.59
C SER A 88 -13.50 11.94 3.63
N SER A 89 -13.19 13.23 3.46
CA SER A 89 -12.04 13.73 2.68
C SER A 89 -10.70 13.37 3.33
N PHE A 90 -10.66 13.29 4.67
CA PHE A 90 -9.45 13.03 5.46
C PHE A 90 -9.48 11.69 6.20
N SER A 91 -9.93 10.64 5.52
CA SER A 91 -10.07 9.29 6.08
C SER A 91 -8.74 8.54 6.29
N THR A 92 -7.65 9.02 5.68
CA THR A 92 -6.31 8.44 5.81
C THR A 92 -5.32 9.48 6.31
N ASP A 93 -4.30 9.07 7.04
CA ASP A 93 -3.28 10.01 7.48
C ASP A 93 -2.43 10.52 6.32
N LEU A 94 -2.33 9.76 5.23
CA LEU A 94 -1.72 10.25 3.99
C LEU A 94 -2.46 11.46 3.44
N SER A 95 -3.81 11.46 3.37
CA SER A 95 -4.54 12.63 2.87
C SER A 95 -4.44 13.83 3.82
N LYS A 96 -4.34 13.61 5.14
CA LYS A 96 -4.06 14.67 6.12
C LYS A 96 -2.65 15.24 5.95
N LEU A 97 -1.64 14.40 5.79
CA LEU A 97 -0.25 14.80 5.59
C LEU A 97 -0.07 15.56 4.27
N LEU A 98 -0.68 15.10 3.18
CA LEU A 98 -0.64 15.79 1.90
C LEU A 98 -1.26 17.18 2.00
N PHE A 99 -2.42 17.31 2.63
CA PHE A 99 -3.04 18.62 2.87
C PHE A 99 -2.17 19.53 3.73
N PHE A 100 -1.64 19.01 4.84
CA PHE A 100 -0.76 19.77 5.73
C PHE A 100 0.49 20.25 4.99
N SER A 101 1.16 19.38 4.24
CA SER A 101 2.35 19.72 3.43
C SER A 101 2.04 20.73 2.33
N GLY A 102 0.85 20.67 1.72
CA GLY A 102 0.38 21.62 0.72
C GLY A 102 0.16 23.03 1.25
N LEU A 103 0.08 23.20 2.57
CA LEU A 103 -0.04 24.51 3.23
C LEU A 103 1.30 25.07 3.72
N LEU A 104 2.40 24.30 3.70
CA LEU A 104 3.70 24.79 4.13
C LEU A 104 4.37 25.64 3.05
N ARG A 105 4.98 26.75 3.44
CA ARG A 105 5.71 27.68 2.58
C ARG A 105 7.08 28.00 3.21
N ASP A 106 7.97 28.57 2.40
CA ASP A 106 9.23 29.19 2.83
C ASP A 106 10.06 28.34 3.81
N GLU A 107 10.30 28.86 5.01
CA GLU A 107 11.11 28.24 6.05
C GLU A 107 10.48 26.94 6.55
N ALA A 108 9.15 26.92 6.72
CA ALA A 108 8.43 25.72 7.15
C ALA A 108 8.54 24.56 6.14
N LEU A 109 8.50 24.86 4.84
CA LEU A 109 8.69 23.83 3.81
C LEU A 109 10.15 23.34 3.79
N THR A 110 11.11 24.25 4.03
CA THR A 110 12.54 23.91 4.13
C THR A 110 12.80 22.93 5.28
N TRP A 111 12.24 23.16 6.47
CA TRP A 111 12.37 22.25 7.61
C TRP A 111 11.92 20.82 7.29
N VAL A 112 10.81 20.68 6.56
CA VAL A 112 10.30 19.35 6.16
C VAL A 112 11.22 18.69 5.14
N ASN A 113 11.79 19.45 4.22
CA ASN A 113 12.76 18.91 3.25
C ASN A 113 14.07 18.48 3.91
N ASP A 114 14.47 19.13 4.99
CA ASP A 114 15.71 18.80 5.71
C ASP A 114 15.59 17.52 6.56
N ILE A 115 14.41 17.27 7.14
CA ILE A 115 14.14 16.02 7.89
C ILE A 115 13.87 14.81 6.99
N THR A 116 13.53 15.04 5.71
CA THR A 116 13.18 13.97 4.77
C THR A 116 14.39 13.57 3.92
N VAL A 117 14.72 12.29 3.91
CA VAL A 117 15.75 11.76 3.01
C VAL A 117 15.19 11.74 1.60
N LYS A 118 15.80 12.50 0.69
CA LYS A 118 15.43 12.47 -0.73
C LYS A 118 15.62 11.05 -1.26
N ASN A 119 14.52 10.42 -1.69
CA ASN A 119 14.57 9.13 -2.36
C ASN A 119 15.15 9.32 -3.78
N ARG A 120 16.48 9.28 -3.90
CA ARG A 120 17.20 9.41 -5.18
C ARG A 120 17.26 8.08 -5.93
N TYR A 121 16.16 7.35 -5.99
CA TYR A 121 16.09 6.21 -6.89
C TYR A 121 16.08 6.74 -8.33
N PRO A 122 17.02 6.33 -9.20
CA PRO A 122 17.01 6.76 -10.59
C PRO A 122 15.74 6.20 -11.23
N LEU A 123 14.76 7.07 -11.47
CA LEU A 123 13.61 6.71 -12.28
C LEU A 123 14.11 6.53 -13.72
N PRO A 124 13.94 5.35 -14.34
CA PRO A 124 14.36 5.15 -15.71
C PRO A 124 13.63 6.15 -16.60
N LEU A 125 14.34 6.71 -17.57
CA LEU A 125 13.76 7.60 -18.55
C LEU A 125 12.66 6.85 -19.31
N LEU A 126 11.48 7.46 -19.45
CA LEU A 126 10.32 6.83 -20.07
C LEU A 126 10.66 6.22 -21.44
N THR A 127 11.45 6.94 -22.26
CA THR A 127 11.93 6.49 -23.56
C THR A 127 12.74 5.19 -23.47
N SER A 128 13.70 5.13 -22.53
CA SER A 128 14.53 3.93 -22.32
C SER A 128 13.73 2.72 -21.86
N ALA A 129 12.66 2.92 -21.08
CA ALA A 129 11.76 1.84 -20.68
C ALA A 129 10.92 1.32 -21.86
N PHE A 130 10.51 2.20 -22.78
CA PHE A 130 9.73 1.81 -23.96
C PHE A 130 10.59 1.20 -25.08
N GLU A 131 11.86 1.55 -25.19
CA GLU A 131 12.80 0.92 -26.12
C GLU A 131 12.93 -0.59 -25.84
N ILE A 132 12.94 -1.00 -24.57
CA ILE A 132 12.95 -2.42 -24.16
C ILE A 132 11.68 -3.16 -24.59
N LEU A 133 10.56 -2.42 -24.70
CA LEU A 133 9.25 -2.93 -25.07
C LEU A 133 9.00 -2.89 -26.59
N GLN A 134 9.92 -2.31 -27.35
CA GLN A 134 9.77 -2.11 -28.79
C GLN A 134 9.88 -3.44 -29.53
N GLY A 135 8.82 -3.81 -30.26
CA GLY A 135 8.73 -5.10 -30.98
C GLY A 135 8.00 -6.22 -30.21
N ALA A 136 7.61 -5.99 -28.95
CA ALA A 136 6.70 -6.89 -28.25
C ALA A 136 5.28 -6.80 -28.83
N VAL A 137 4.65 -7.95 -29.08
CA VAL A 137 3.29 -8.04 -29.65
C VAL A 137 2.23 -8.19 -28.55
N VAL A 138 2.63 -8.71 -27.38
CA VAL A 138 1.74 -8.95 -26.24
C VAL A 138 2.33 -8.29 -25.00
N PHE A 139 1.50 -7.50 -24.31
CA PHE A 139 1.86 -6.81 -23.08
C PHE A 139 1.03 -7.33 -21.92
N THR A 140 1.66 -7.55 -20.77
CA THR A 140 0.98 -7.88 -19.52
C THR A 140 1.33 -6.82 -18.48
N LYS A 141 0.30 -6.18 -17.92
CA LYS A 141 0.46 -5.18 -16.86
C LYS A 141 0.14 -5.83 -15.51
N LEU A 142 1.12 -5.86 -14.62
CA LEU A 142 0.93 -6.28 -13.24
C LEU A 142 0.87 -5.05 -12.33
N ASP A 143 -0.23 -4.88 -11.59
CA ASP A 143 -0.38 -3.82 -10.60
C ASP A 143 -0.21 -4.41 -9.19
N LEU A 144 0.79 -3.91 -8.45
CA LEU A 144 1.09 -4.35 -7.09
C LEU A 144 0.45 -3.39 -6.08
N ARG A 145 -0.88 -3.35 -6.04
CA ARG A 145 -1.66 -2.42 -5.22
C ARG A 145 -1.30 -2.40 -3.72
N SER A 146 -0.78 -3.52 -3.20
CA SER A 146 -0.35 -3.66 -1.79
C SER A 146 1.16 -3.76 -1.60
N ALA A 147 1.99 -3.56 -2.63
CA ALA A 147 3.45 -3.69 -2.51
C ALA A 147 4.03 -2.79 -1.43
N TYR A 148 3.46 -1.60 -1.23
CA TYR A 148 3.90 -0.69 -0.18
C TYR A 148 3.77 -1.29 1.23
N HIS A 149 2.78 -2.15 1.48
CA HIS A 149 2.62 -2.83 2.77
C HIS A 149 3.63 -3.98 2.97
N LEU A 150 4.28 -4.45 1.90
CA LEU A 150 5.32 -5.48 1.98
C LEU A 150 6.70 -4.89 2.33
N ILE A 151 6.87 -3.58 2.14
CA ILE A 151 8.11 -2.88 2.47
C ILE A 151 8.04 -2.48 3.95
N ARG A 152 8.97 -3.01 4.75
CA ARG A 152 9.05 -2.68 6.18
C ARG A 152 9.65 -1.30 6.38
N VAL A 153 9.09 -0.55 7.33
CA VAL A 153 9.72 0.65 7.86
C VAL A 153 11.00 0.24 8.61
N ARG A 154 12.05 1.04 8.48
CA ARG A 154 13.32 0.81 9.19
C ARG A 154 13.10 0.90 10.69
N GLU A 155 13.71 -0.01 11.44
CA GLU A 155 13.68 0.02 12.91
C GLU A 155 14.19 1.38 13.43
N GLY A 156 13.43 2.00 14.34
CA GLY A 156 13.70 3.34 14.86
C GLY A 156 13.12 4.50 14.04
N ASP A 157 12.63 4.28 12.82
CA ASP A 157 11.92 5.28 12.01
C ASP A 157 10.39 5.11 12.09
N GLU A 158 9.90 4.09 12.80
CA GLU A 158 8.47 3.76 12.93
C GLU A 158 7.65 4.94 13.47
N TRP A 159 8.21 5.71 14.41
CA TRP A 159 7.55 6.89 14.99
C TRP A 159 7.26 7.98 13.95
N LYS A 160 8.03 8.05 12.86
CA LYS A 160 7.79 9.00 11.75
C LYS A 160 6.51 8.67 10.99
N THR A 161 6.05 7.43 11.09
CA THR A 161 4.81 6.93 10.46
C THR A 161 3.66 6.79 11.46
N ALA A 162 3.84 7.23 12.71
CA ALA A 162 2.82 7.10 13.74
C ALA A 162 1.59 7.95 13.39
N PHE A 163 0.41 7.33 13.46
CA PHE A 163 -0.87 8.01 13.35
C PHE A 163 -1.77 7.71 14.54
N LYS A 164 -2.69 8.64 14.83
CA LYS A 164 -3.61 8.52 15.96
C LYS A 164 -4.99 8.11 15.44
N THR A 165 -5.44 6.93 15.84
CA THR A 165 -6.83 6.50 15.64
C THR A 165 -7.74 7.09 16.74
N PRO A 166 -9.01 7.42 16.44
CA PRO A 166 -10.00 7.87 17.43
C PRO A 166 -10.22 6.86 18.56
#